data_AF-A0A957V3F9-F1
#
_entry.id   AF-A0A957V3F9-F1
#
_cell.length_a   1.000
_cell.length_b   1.000
_cell.length_c   1.000
_cell.angle_alpha   90.00
_cell.angle_beta   90.00
_cell.angle_gamma   90.00
#
_symmetry.space_group_name_H-M   'P 1'
#
loop_
_entity.id
_entity.type
_entity.pdbx_description
1 polymer ?
#
loop_
_entity_poly.entity_id
_entity_poly.type
_entity_poly.pdbx_seq_one_letter_code
_entity_poly.pdbx_strand_id
1 'polypeptide(L)'
;LRPPPAPELASAIVWFDAFVTNVDRTDRNVNLLLWQKQVWLIDHGAALYFHHDWSTYHERARSPFPFIAQHTLLRYARTLPETDAQFRGQLDDARFRSIVNAVPAAWLGEETLFADTEALRDAYVAYLSERLANSTVFVEEAVRARALLL
;
A
#
# COMPACT_ATOMS: atom_id res chain seq x y z
N LEU A 1 -19.79 5.60 6.84
CA LEU A 1 -19.48 6.94 7.37
C LEU A 1 -20.56 7.91 6.94
N ARG A 2 -21.10 8.74 7.85
CA ARG A 2 -22.00 9.86 7.50
C ARG A 2 -21.43 11.14 8.11
N PRO A 3 -21.06 12.14 7.28
CA PRO A 3 -21.01 12.10 5.82
C PRO A 3 -20.01 11.05 5.29
N PRO A 4 -20.14 10.60 4.02
CA PRO A 4 -19.11 9.78 3.39
C PRO A 4 -17.77 10.54 3.34
N PRO A 5 -16.63 9.83 3.31
CA PRO A 5 -15.33 10.49 3.17
C PRO A 5 -15.26 11.24 1.84
N ALA A 6 -14.48 12.33 1.81
CA ALA A 6 -14.17 13.03 0.59
C ALA A 6 -13.53 12.07 -0.43
N PRO A 7 -13.86 12.16 -1.73
CA PRO A 7 -13.32 11.26 -2.75
C PRO A 7 -11.80 11.21 -2.77
N GLU A 8 -11.15 12.35 -2.53
CA GLU A 8 -9.70 12.51 -2.51
C GLU A 8 -9.08 11.72 -1.35
N LEU A 9 -9.69 11.80 -0.16
CA LEU A 9 -9.25 11.04 1.01
C LEU A 9 -9.47 9.53 0.80
N ALA A 10 -10.61 9.14 0.24
CA ALA A 10 -10.89 7.74 -0.04
C ALA A 10 -9.92 7.17 -1.08
N SER A 11 -9.64 7.92 -2.15
CA SER A 11 -8.67 7.54 -3.17
C SER A 11 -7.25 7.46 -2.63
N ALA A 12 -6.84 8.40 -1.77
CA ALA A 12 -5.54 8.36 -1.10
C ALA A 12 -5.36 7.09 -0.26
N ILE A 13 -6.36 6.71 0.53
CA ILE A 13 -6.32 5.50 1.36
C ILE A 13 -6.32 4.23 0.51
N VAL A 14 -7.22 4.14 -0.49
CA VAL A 14 -7.28 2.99 -1.41
C VAL A 14 -5.97 2.82 -2.18
N TRP A 15 -5.39 3.92 -2.68
CA TRP A 15 -4.10 3.88 -3.37
C TRP A 15 -3.00 3.41 -2.42
N PHE A 16 -2.96 3.95 -1.19
CA PHE A 16 -1.96 3.58 -0.20
C PHE A 16 -2.02 2.09 0.14
N ASP A 17 -3.21 1.57 0.43
CA ASP A 17 -3.39 0.15 0.73
C ASP A 17 -3.06 -0.76 -0.47
N ALA A 18 -3.34 -0.32 -1.70
CA ALA A 18 -2.92 -1.05 -2.90
C ALA A 18 -1.40 -1.02 -3.12
N PHE A 19 -0.75 0.10 -2.79
CA PHE A 19 0.70 0.28 -2.86
C PHE A 19 1.40 -0.61 -1.84
N VAL A 20 0.96 -0.61 -0.57
CA VAL A 20 1.52 -1.48 0.48
C VAL A 20 0.93 -2.88 0.47
N THR A 21 0.06 -3.25 -0.48
CA THR A 21 -0.58 -4.58 -0.56
C THR A 21 -1.31 -5.01 0.72
N ASN A 22 -2.02 -4.08 1.36
CA ASN A 22 -2.83 -4.35 2.55
C ASN A 22 -4.12 -5.10 2.18
N VAL A 23 -4.14 -6.40 2.48
CA VAL A 23 -5.26 -7.28 2.14
C VAL A 23 -6.44 -7.17 3.11
N ASP A 24 -6.27 -6.53 4.26
CA ASP A 24 -7.20 -6.65 5.38
C ASP A 24 -8.03 -5.40 5.67
N ARG A 25 -7.98 -4.35 4.83
CA ARG A 25 -8.88 -3.18 4.97
C ARG A 25 -10.26 -3.40 4.32
N THR A 26 -11.01 -4.36 4.83
CA THR A 26 -12.31 -4.79 4.29
C THR A 26 -13.48 -4.31 5.14
N ASP A 27 -14.72 -4.56 4.70
CA ASP A 27 -15.91 -4.28 5.52
C ASP A 27 -15.99 -5.14 6.80
N ARG A 28 -15.26 -6.26 6.85
CA ARG A 28 -15.14 -7.09 8.07
C ARG A 28 -14.08 -6.57 9.02
N ASN A 29 -13.00 -6.01 8.49
CA ASN A 29 -11.85 -5.49 9.22
C ASN A 29 -11.56 -4.06 8.74
N VAL A 30 -12.40 -3.10 9.14
CA VAL A 30 -12.31 -1.73 8.61
C VAL A 30 -10.99 -1.06 9.01
N ASN A 31 -10.50 -1.31 10.24
CA ASN A 31 -9.25 -0.78 10.77
C ASN A 31 -9.05 0.73 10.56
N LEU A 32 -10.16 1.48 10.60
CA LEU A 32 -10.19 2.94 10.55
C LEU A 32 -10.84 3.47 11.84
N LEU A 33 -10.20 4.46 12.45
CA LEU A 33 -10.77 5.19 13.58
C LEU A 33 -11.14 6.60 13.16
N LEU A 34 -12.26 7.10 13.68
CA LEU A 34 -12.60 8.52 13.63
C LEU A 34 -12.25 9.16 14.96
N TRP A 35 -11.26 10.05 14.96
CA TRP A 35 -10.88 10.81 16.14
C TRP A 35 -10.69 12.28 15.79
N GLN A 36 -11.30 13.19 16.56
CA GLN A 36 -11.31 14.64 16.30
C GLN A 36 -11.71 14.99 14.85
N LYS A 37 -12.69 14.27 14.30
CA LYS A 37 -13.17 14.39 12.91
C LYS A 37 -12.10 14.08 11.83
N GLN A 38 -11.00 13.44 12.21
CA GLN A 38 -9.97 12.94 11.29
C GLN A 38 -10.05 11.41 11.20
N VAL A 39 -9.76 10.88 10.02
CA VAL A 39 -9.63 9.43 9.79
C VAL A 39 -8.21 9.01 10.16
N TRP A 40 -8.10 7.99 11.00
CA TRP A 40 -6.84 7.37 11.38
C TRP A 40 -6.82 5.95 10.86
N LEU A 41 -5.76 5.61 10.13
CA LEU A 41 -5.53 4.26 9.63
C LEU A 41 -4.77 3.50 10.72
N ILE A 42 -5.39 2.46 11.25
CA ILE A 42 -4.74 1.57 12.23
C ILE A 42 -4.50 0.20 11.59
N ASP A 43 -3.74 -0.62 12.31
CA ASP A 43 -3.56 -2.05 12.05
C ASP A 43 -3.18 -2.40 10.59
N HIS A 44 -1.93 -2.11 10.24
CA HIS A 44 -1.31 -2.53 8.99
C HIS A 44 -0.53 -3.85 9.15
N GLY A 45 -0.89 -4.69 10.12
CA GLY A 45 -0.20 -5.96 10.37
C GLY A 45 -0.27 -6.95 9.19
N ALA A 46 -1.28 -6.81 8.33
CA ALA A 46 -1.47 -7.60 7.11
C ALA A 46 -1.06 -6.87 5.82
N ALA A 47 -0.30 -5.78 5.94
CA ALA A 47 0.31 -5.09 4.79
C ALA A 47 1.69 -5.68 4.46
N LEU A 48 2.25 -5.24 3.33
CA LEU A 48 3.54 -5.66 2.78
C LEU A 48 3.64 -7.18 2.60
N TYR A 49 2.54 -7.81 2.18
CA TYR A 49 2.36 -9.27 2.09
C TYR A 49 3.47 -10.01 1.32
N PHE A 50 4.18 -9.33 0.40
CA PHE A 50 5.33 -9.88 -0.31
C PHE A 50 6.45 -10.36 0.62
N HIS A 51 6.62 -9.78 1.82
CA HIS A 51 7.72 -10.12 2.72
C HIS A 51 7.59 -11.51 3.37
N HIS A 52 6.49 -12.22 3.11
CA HIS A 52 6.34 -13.64 3.46
C HIS A 52 7.01 -14.57 2.44
N ASP A 53 7.37 -14.04 1.26
CA ASP A 53 8.02 -14.79 0.17
C ASP A 53 8.91 -13.85 -0.66
N TRP A 54 10.17 -13.72 -0.24
CA TRP A 54 11.17 -12.91 -0.92
C TRP A 54 11.64 -13.51 -2.25
N SER A 55 11.30 -14.74 -2.60
CA SER A 55 11.77 -15.33 -3.86
C SER A 55 11.11 -14.68 -5.10
N THR A 56 9.93 -14.09 -4.92
CA THR A 56 9.12 -13.53 -6.03
C THR A 56 8.82 -12.03 -5.89
N TYR A 57 9.48 -11.33 -4.96
CA TYR A 57 9.08 -9.97 -4.58
C TYR A 57 9.12 -8.96 -5.75
N HIS A 58 10.07 -9.09 -6.68
CA HIS A 58 10.12 -8.27 -7.90
C HIS A 58 8.89 -8.47 -8.81
N GLU A 59 8.45 -9.72 -8.99
CA GLU A 59 7.25 -10.01 -9.77
C GLU A 59 6.01 -9.44 -9.08
N ARG A 60 5.92 -9.59 -7.76
CA ARG A 60 4.84 -9.02 -6.94
C ARG A 60 4.86 -7.50 -6.93
N ALA A 61 6.02 -6.85 -7.04
CA ALA A 61 6.10 -5.40 -7.17
C ALA A 61 5.39 -4.89 -8.43
N ARG A 62 5.41 -5.70 -9.51
CA ARG A 62 4.80 -5.37 -10.81
C ARG A 62 3.38 -5.93 -10.99
N SER A 63 2.81 -6.64 -10.01
CA SER A 63 1.52 -7.32 -10.19
C SER A 63 0.33 -6.38 -9.97
N PRO A 64 -0.87 -6.68 -10.51
CA PRO A 64 -2.09 -6.04 -10.00
C PRO A 64 -2.30 -6.38 -8.51
N PHE A 65 -3.26 -5.69 -7.87
CA PHE A 65 -3.71 -6.01 -6.50
C PHE A 65 -5.21 -6.32 -6.45
N PRO A 66 -5.65 -7.53 -6.84
CA PRO A 66 -7.08 -7.86 -6.96
C PRO A 66 -7.86 -7.78 -5.64
N PHE A 67 -7.20 -7.98 -4.49
CA PHE A 67 -7.83 -7.87 -3.17
C PHE A 67 -8.40 -6.47 -2.88
N ILE A 68 -7.97 -5.44 -3.62
CA ILE A 68 -8.52 -4.09 -3.51
C ILE A 68 -10.02 -4.04 -3.76
N ALA A 69 -10.57 -4.99 -4.52
CA ALA A 69 -12.01 -5.09 -4.79
C ALA A 69 -12.86 -5.23 -3.51
N GLN A 70 -12.26 -5.71 -2.42
CA GLN A 70 -12.92 -5.88 -1.12
C GLN A 70 -12.73 -4.68 -0.18
N HIS A 71 -12.05 -3.63 -0.64
CA HIS A 71 -11.65 -2.52 0.21
C HIS A 71 -12.84 -1.65 0.62
N THR A 72 -12.99 -1.39 1.93
CA THR A 72 -14.18 -0.73 2.51
C THR A 72 -14.48 0.67 1.95
N LEU A 73 -13.44 1.41 1.53
CA LEU A 73 -13.59 2.75 0.92
C LEU A 73 -13.66 2.76 -0.61
N LEU A 74 -13.54 1.62 -1.30
CA LEU A 74 -13.35 1.58 -2.75
C LEU A 74 -14.45 2.34 -3.52
N ARG A 75 -15.71 2.19 -3.11
CA ARG A 75 -16.86 2.88 -3.73
C ARG A 75 -16.73 4.41 -3.76
N TYR A 76 -15.99 4.99 -2.82
CA TYR A 76 -15.81 6.44 -2.67
C TYR A 76 -14.55 6.98 -3.39
N ALA A 77 -13.62 6.10 -3.80
CA ALA A 77 -12.34 6.46 -4.40
C ALA A 77 -12.47 6.87 -5.88
N ARG A 78 -12.91 8.11 -6.13
CA ARG A 78 -13.22 8.59 -7.49
C ARG A 78 -12.06 9.23 -8.24
N THR A 79 -10.95 9.51 -7.56
CA THR A 79 -9.81 10.27 -8.09
C THR A 79 -8.51 9.46 -8.03
N LEU A 80 -8.59 8.15 -8.30
CA LEU A 80 -7.44 7.23 -8.25
C LEU A 80 -6.31 7.62 -9.22
N PRO A 81 -6.57 7.96 -10.49
CA PRO A 81 -5.51 8.40 -11.42
C PRO A 81 -4.82 9.70 -10.97
N GLU A 82 -5.57 10.66 -10.44
CA GLU A 82 -5.02 11.92 -9.94
C GLU A 82 -4.19 11.71 -8.67
N THR A 83 -4.68 10.85 -7.76
CA THR A 83 -3.95 10.45 -6.55
C THR A 83 -2.61 9.79 -6.90
N ASP A 84 -2.62 8.91 -7.90
CA ASP A 84 -1.43 8.23 -8.38
C ASP A 84 -0.37 9.19 -8.92
N ALA A 85 -0.78 10.14 -9.77
CA ALA A 85 0.11 11.18 -10.27
C ALA A 85 0.67 12.04 -9.12
N GLN A 86 -0.16 12.38 -8.14
CA GLN A 86 0.24 13.18 -6.98
C GLN A 86 1.26 12.46 -6.08
N PHE A 87 1.06 11.17 -5.79
CA PHE A 87 1.90 10.43 -4.85
C PHE A 87 3.20 9.93 -5.46
N ARG A 88 3.23 9.60 -6.76
CA ARG A 88 4.49 9.38 -7.48
C ARG A 88 5.44 10.59 -7.41
N GLY A 89 4.90 11.81 -7.31
CA GLY A 89 5.72 13.01 -7.15
C GLY A 89 6.25 13.28 -5.73
N GLN A 90 5.81 12.49 -4.73
CA GLN A 90 6.16 12.71 -3.31
C GLN A 90 7.03 11.60 -2.71
N LEU A 91 7.07 10.45 -3.36
CA LEU A 91 7.80 9.26 -2.92
C LEU A 91 8.97 9.01 -3.87
N ASP A 92 10.13 8.68 -3.29
CA ASP A 92 11.36 8.37 -4.01
C ASP A 92 12.22 7.40 -3.19
N ASP A 93 13.30 6.93 -3.79
CA ASP A 93 14.24 5.99 -3.16
C ASP A 93 14.83 6.55 -1.86
N ALA A 94 15.08 7.86 -1.79
CA ALA A 94 15.62 8.51 -0.60
C ALA A 94 14.62 8.49 0.56
N ARG A 95 13.34 8.75 0.28
CA ARG A 95 12.24 8.65 1.25
C ARG A 95 12.07 7.22 1.73
N PHE A 96 12.05 6.24 0.83
CA PHE A 96 11.95 4.82 1.20
C PHE A 96 13.14 4.37 2.04
N ARG A 97 14.36 4.73 1.65
CA ARG A 97 15.57 4.47 2.44
C ARG A 97 15.46 5.05 3.85
N SER A 98 15.02 6.30 3.97
CA SER A 98 14.83 6.95 5.27
C SER A 98 13.80 6.23 6.14
N ILE A 99 12.70 5.74 5.56
CA ILE A 99 11.66 4.99 6.29
C ILE A 99 12.20 3.64 6.75
N VAL A 100 12.82 2.89 5.85
CA VAL A 100 13.37 1.55 6.14
C VAL A 100 14.49 1.63 7.19
N ASN A 101 15.33 2.68 7.15
CA ASN A 101 16.37 2.89 8.15
C ASN A 101 15.84 3.27 9.53
N ALA A 102 14.62 3.80 9.63
CA ALA A 102 13.99 4.08 10.93
C ALA A 102 13.55 2.79 11.65
N VAL A 103 13.48 1.64 10.95
CA VAL A 103 13.17 0.34 11.56
C VAL A 103 14.40 -0.19 12.32
N PRO A 104 14.30 -0.42 13.64
CA PRO A 104 15.39 -0.99 14.42
C PRO A 104 15.87 -2.32 13.86
N ALA A 105 17.19 -2.50 13.78
CA ALA A 105 17.78 -3.74 13.25
C ALA A 105 17.31 -4.98 14.02
N ALA A 106 17.10 -4.86 15.34
CA ALA A 106 16.61 -5.94 16.19
C ALA A 106 15.17 -6.41 15.85
N TRP A 107 14.41 -5.64 15.06
CA TRP A 107 13.07 -6.03 14.58
C TRP A 107 13.10 -6.66 13.19
N LEU A 108 14.22 -6.52 12.47
CA LEU A 108 14.45 -7.16 11.18
C LEU A 108 15.01 -8.55 11.47
N GLY A 109 14.17 -9.58 11.25
CA GLY A 109 14.41 -10.96 11.70
C GLY A 109 15.51 -11.73 10.94
N GLU A 110 15.51 -13.05 11.12
CA GLU A 110 16.48 -14.02 10.56
C GLU A 110 16.15 -14.39 9.10
N GLU A 111 15.96 -13.41 8.22
CA GLU A 111 15.72 -13.72 6.80
C GLU A 111 16.98 -14.27 6.14
N THR A 112 17.01 -15.59 5.95
CA THR A 112 18.19 -16.31 5.43
C THR A 112 18.48 -16.06 3.95
N LEU A 113 17.54 -15.52 3.20
CA LEU A 113 17.73 -15.19 1.79
C LEU A 113 18.63 -13.96 1.57
N PHE A 114 18.90 -13.17 2.60
CA PHE A 114 19.78 -12.00 2.53
C PHE A 114 21.03 -12.20 3.39
N ALA A 115 22.15 -11.64 2.94
CA ALA A 115 23.44 -11.78 3.61
C ALA A 115 23.47 -11.07 4.98
N ASP A 116 22.79 -9.94 5.08
CA ASP A 116 22.72 -9.12 6.30
C ASP A 116 21.48 -8.22 6.30
N THR A 117 21.31 -7.47 7.39
CA THR A 117 20.21 -6.51 7.57
C THR A 117 20.20 -5.41 6.51
N GLU A 118 21.35 -4.96 6.01
CA GLU A 118 21.40 -3.91 4.99
C GLU A 118 20.88 -4.44 3.64
N ALA A 119 21.25 -5.67 3.26
CA ALA A 119 20.72 -6.32 2.07
C ALA A 119 19.19 -6.53 2.15
N LEU A 120 18.65 -6.86 3.33
CA LEU A 120 17.21 -6.93 3.54
C LEU A 120 16.55 -5.53 3.41
N ARG A 121 17.17 -4.48 3.96
CA ARG A 121 16.70 -3.10 3.81
C ARG A 121 16.70 -2.66 2.34
N ASP A 122 17.75 -3.01 1.59
CA ASP A 122 17.85 -2.79 0.15
C ASP A 122 16.69 -3.48 -0.59
N ALA A 123 16.34 -4.71 -0.21
CA ALA A 123 15.23 -5.44 -0.81
C ALA A 123 13.87 -4.75 -0.57
N TYR A 124 13.62 -4.22 0.64
CA TYR A 124 12.43 -3.41 0.92
C TYR A 124 12.37 -2.14 0.06
N VAL A 125 13.49 -1.41 -0.06
CA VAL A 125 13.56 -0.22 -0.91
C VAL A 125 13.31 -0.61 -2.37
N ALA A 126 13.95 -1.66 -2.87
CA ALA A 126 13.77 -2.15 -4.24
C ALA A 126 12.30 -2.52 -4.52
N TYR A 127 11.63 -3.23 -3.60
CA TYR A 127 10.21 -3.53 -3.73
C TYR A 127 9.38 -2.25 -3.85
N LEU A 128 9.52 -1.32 -2.90
CA LEU A 128 8.71 -0.10 -2.83
C LEU A 128 8.93 0.80 -4.04
N SER A 129 10.18 0.94 -4.48
CA SER A 129 10.55 1.71 -5.67
C SER A 129 9.98 1.09 -6.95
N GLU A 130 10.13 -0.22 -7.13
CA GLU A 130 9.58 -0.91 -8.31
C GLU A 130 8.05 -0.89 -8.31
N ARG A 131 7.44 -1.05 -7.14
CA ARG A 131 5.99 -0.94 -6.95
C ARG A 131 5.47 0.45 -7.31
N LEU A 132 6.20 1.49 -6.93
CA LEU A 132 5.86 2.88 -7.25
C LEU A 132 6.02 3.17 -8.75
N ALA A 133 7.09 2.67 -9.37
CA ALA A 133 7.35 2.83 -10.80
C ALA A 133 6.28 2.16 -11.67
N ASN A 134 5.67 1.08 -11.16
CA ASN A 134 4.61 0.33 -11.83
C ASN A 134 3.22 0.61 -11.22
N SER A 135 3.03 1.75 -10.55
CA SER A 135 1.81 2.03 -9.79
C SER A 135 0.54 2.02 -10.65
N THR A 136 0.65 2.36 -11.94
CA THR A 136 -0.44 2.30 -12.90
C THR A 136 -1.13 0.94 -12.93
N VAL A 137 -0.38 -0.16 -12.74
CA VAL A 137 -0.92 -1.53 -12.79
C VAL A 137 -1.95 -1.77 -11.69
N PHE A 138 -1.66 -1.40 -10.44
CA PHE A 138 -2.62 -1.58 -9.35
C PHE A 138 -3.70 -0.49 -9.32
N VAL A 139 -3.42 0.69 -9.90
CA VAL A 139 -4.41 1.76 -10.04
C VAL A 139 -5.48 1.37 -11.06
N GLU A 140 -5.11 0.83 -12.21
CA GLU A 140 -6.03 0.31 -13.22
C GLU A 140 -6.91 -0.81 -12.66
N GLU A 141 -6.33 -1.72 -11.87
CA GLU A 141 -7.07 -2.75 -11.14
C GLU A 141 -8.12 -2.14 -10.20
N ALA A 142 -7.75 -1.15 -9.40
CA ALA A 142 -8.66 -0.50 -8.46
C ALA A 142 -9.77 0.28 -9.18
N VAL A 143 -9.45 0.97 -10.29
CA VAL A 143 -10.45 1.64 -11.14
C VAL A 143 -11.43 0.64 -11.73
N ARG A 144 -10.95 -0.48 -12.27
CA ARG A 144 -11.79 -1.55 -12.82
C ARG A 144 -12.68 -2.16 -11.74
N ALA A 145 -12.11 -2.53 -10.59
CA ALA A 145 -12.85 -3.09 -9.47
C ALA A 145 -13.94 -2.15 -8.97
N ARG A 146 -13.64 -0.84 -8.88
CA ARG A 146 -14.63 0.17 -8.50
C ARG A 146 -15.76 0.28 -9.52
N ALA A 147 -15.47 0.21 -10.82
CA ALA A 147 -16.48 0.29 -11.87
C ALA A 147 -17.48 -0.88 -11.80
N LEU A 148 -17.07 -2.05 -11.32
CA LEU A 148 -17.93 -3.22 -11.11
C LEU A 148 -18.84 -3.13 -9.87
N LEU A 149 -18.61 -2.18 -8.97
CA LEU A 149 -19.45 -1.94 -7.78
C LEU A 149 -20.65 -1.02 -8.03
N LEU A 150 -20.71 -0.39 -9.22
CA LEU A 150 -21.71 0.60 -9.62
C LEU A 150 -22.72 -0.02 -10.60
#